data_AF-A0A1M3BJ97-F1
#
_entry.id   AF-A0A1M3BJ97-F1
#
_cell.length_a   1.000
_cell.length_b   1.000
_cell.length_c   1.000
_cell.angle_alpha   90.00
_cell.angle_beta   90.00
_cell.angle_gamma   90.00
#
_symmetry.space_group_name_H-M   'P 1'
#
loop_
_entity.id
_entity.type
_entity.pdbx_description
1 polymer ?
#
loop_
_entity_poly.entity_id
_entity_poly.type
_entity_poly.pdbx_seq_one_letter_code
_entity_poly.pdbx_strand_id
1 'polypeptide(L)'
;MEIAYVRGSECSPDPSVPTIWETYEVDADGGGADIFDPADAIFTAARIMRAEMGAPPAGGPYHGYYETACHYYGACADGLVDYAHEVMARAVEFGFGHEGKVRPSGGAEAVTVSQGSACQGFGIGGSGGATGGAIVRVARSQLGVAEDPPGSNCTKYGPCEQWCALFVAWVWQHAGIAMAGGTPPYAYSGTFYGWVKEHGGRVLPATATPSPGDAVLYGWGPKETEHIGIVEEVLGGQIVTIEGNFADQVSRVGPFLPALAVLQGEAGPIYAYAEPPGVGHEPTGVERG
;
A
#
# COMPACT_ATOMS: atom_id res chain seq x y z
N MET A 1 8.31 -2.28 14.97
CA MET A 1 9.17 -3.47 15.18
C MET A 1 10.28 -3.10 16.16
N GLU A 2 10.01 -3.06 17.46
CA GLU A 2 11.06 -3.08 18.50
C GLU A 2 11.47 -4.52 18.80
N ILE A 3 11.63 -5.34 17.75
CA ILE A 3 11.87 -6.77 17.90
C ILE A 3 13.34 -6.95 18.29
N ALA A 4 13.54 -7.31 19.56
CA ALA A 4 14.66 -8.08 20.07
C ALA A 4 16.06 -7.70 19.54
N TYR A 5 16.41 -6.42 19.63
CA TYR A 5 17.81 -5.96 19.51
C TYR A 5 18.35 -5.40 20.85
N VAL A 6 17.47 -5.16 21.82
CA VAL A 6 17.83 -4.70 23.16
C VAL A 6 17.90 -5.91 24.11
N ARG A 7 19.11 -6.21 24.58
CA ARG A 7 19.34 -7.21 25.63
C ARG A 7 18.65 -6.80 26.94
N GLY A 8 18.06 -7.76 27.64
CA GLY A 8 17.26 -7.53 28.85
C GLY A 8 15.85 -6.98 28.60
N SER A 9 15.38 -6.92 27.34
CA SER A 9 14.00 -6.56 27.00
C SER A 9 13.03 -7.72 27.21
N GLU A 10 11.72 -7.45 27.16
CA GLU A 10 10.69 -8.51 27.26
C GLU A 10 10.86 -9.61 26.18
N CYS A 11 11.37 -9.23 25.00
CA CYS A 11 11.64 -10.14 23.89
C CYS A 11 13.06 -10.75 23.91
N SER A 12 13.95 -10.31 24.81
CA SER A 12 15.29 -10.86 25.02
C SER A 12 15.70 -10.69 26.49
N PRO A 13 15.09 -11.43 27.43
CA PRO A 13 15.15 -11.11 28.87
C PRO A 13 16.49 -11.47 29.52
N ASP A 14 17.26 -12.39 28.95
CA ASP A 14 18.60 -12.74 29.43
C ASP A 14 19.67 -11.87 28.73
N PRO A 15 20.34 -10.95 29.43
CA PRO A 15 21.33 -10.07 28.82
C PRO A 15 22.67 -10.74 28.52
N SER A 16 22.87 -11.98 28.98
CA SER A 16 24.10 -12.75 28.75
C SER A 16 24.12 -13.48 27.41
N VAL A 17 22.95 -13.63 26.76
CA VAL A 17 22.83 -14.23 25.43
C VAL A 17 22.72 -13.15 24.36
N PRO A 18 23.26 -13.39 23.14
CA PRO A 18 23.03 -12.51 22.00
C PRO A 18 21.54 -12.39 21.70
N THR A 19 21.13 -11.21 21.27
CA THR A 19 19.77 -10.97 20.78
C THR A 19 19.52 -11.67 19.44
N ILE A 20 18.26 -11.76 19.02
CA ILE A 20 17.91 -12.37 17.73
C ILE A 20 18.51 -11.59 16.57
N TRP A 21 18.62 -10.26 16.70
CA TRP A 21 19.33 -9.42 15.74
C TRP A 21 20.82 -9.79 15.69
N GLU A 22 21.52 -9.74 16.82
CA GLU A 22 22.96 -10.05 16.90
C GLU A 22 23.29 -11.48 16.44
N THR A 23 22.32 -12.39 16.50
CA THR A 23 22.49 -13.78 16.04
C THR A 23 22.38 -13.91 14.52
N TYR A 24 21.54 -13.09 13.89
CA TYR A 24 21.12 -13.28 12.50
C TYR A 24 21.41 -12.09 11.58
N GLU A 25 22.05 -11.03 12.08
CA GLU A 25 22.37 -9.83 11.31
C GLU A 25 23.07 -10.14 9.97
N VAL A 26 22.74 -9.33 8.98
CA VAL A 26 23.24 -9.40 7.61
C VAL A 26 23.68 -8.00 7.21
N ASP A 27 24.95 -7.89 6.83
CA ASP A 27 25.51 -6.73 6.12
C ASP A 27 25.25 -6.92 4.62
N ALA A 28 24.20 -6.26 4.13
CA ALA A 28 23.67 -6.45 2.78
C ALA A 28 24.33 -5.55 1.74
N ASP A 29 24.87 -4.40 2.15
CA ASP A 29 25.46 -3.40 1.26
C ASP A 29 26.99 -3.24 1.42
N GLY A 30 27.59 -3.92 2.41
CA GLY A 30 29.03 -3.94 2.68
C GLY A 30 29.51 -2.80 3.57
N GLY A 31 28.58 -2.04 4.17
CA GLY A 31 28.85 -0.96 5.14
C GLY A 31 29.02 -1.43 6.58
N GLY A 32 28.69 -2.69 6.86
CA GLY A 32 28.60 -3.27 8.21
C GLY A 32 27.16 -3.23 8.72
N ALA A 33 26.73 -4.31 9.37
CA ALA A 33 25.33 -4.51 9.73
C ALA A 33 24.78 -3.43 10.68
N ASP A 34 23.76 -2.68 10.23
CA ASP A 34 23.02 -1.71 11.02
C ASP A 34 21.50 -1.97 10.95
N ILE A 35 20.83 -2.03 12.10
CA ILE A 35 19.38 -2.21 12.19
C ILE A 35 18.59 -1.03 11.61
N PHE A 36 19.19 0.15 11.51
CA PHE A 36 18.56 1.32 10.92
C PHE A 36 18.83 1.45 9.41
N ASP A 37 19.75 0.66 8.86
CA ASP A 37 19.90 0.56 7.41
C ASP A 37 18.78 -0.35 6.85
N PRO A 38 17.95 0.16 5.93
CA PRO A 38 16.85 -0.62 5.36
C PRO A 38 17.30 -1.91 4.68
N ALA A 39 18.45 -1.94 4.01
CA ALA A 39 18.95 -3.14 3.35
C ALA A 39 19.26 -4.21 4.39
N ASP A 40 20.09 -3.88 5.38
CA ASP A 40 20.47 -4.79 6.46
C ASP A 40 19.27 -5.28 7.28
N ALA A 41 18.37 -4.36 7.62
CA ALA A 41 17.15 -4.67 8.35
C ALA A 41 16.25 -5.67 7.62
N ILE A 42 16.07 -5.50 6.31
CA ILE A 42 15.23 -6.37 5.48
C ILE A 42 15.86 -7.75 5.30
N PHE A 43 17.16 -7.82 4.98
CA PHE A 43 17.84 -9.09 4.78
C PHE A 43 17.98 -9.88 6.09
N THR A 44 18.20 -9.19 7.20
CA THR A 44 18.22 -9.78 8.56
C THR A 44 16.84 -10.29 8.96
N ALA A 45 15.77 -9.50 8.78
CA ALA A 45 14.41 -9.93 9.07
C ALA A 45 14.03 -11.19 8.24
N ALA A 46 14.39 -11.22 6.95
CA ALA A 46 14.16 -12.39 6.12
C ALA A 46 14.94 -13.62 6.61
N ARG A 47 16.17 -13.44 7.14
CA ARG A 47 16.98 -14.52 7.71
C ARG A 47 16.38 -15.06 9.02
N ILE A 48 15.91 -14.18 9.89
CA ILE A 48 15.19 -14.52 11.12
C ILE A 48 13.92 -15.31 10.79
N MET A 49 13.10 -14.83 9.83
CA MET A 49 11.87 -15.51 9.44
C MET A 49 12.11 -16.93 8.90
N ARG A 50 13.21 -17.15 8.18
CA ARG A 50 13.60 -18.50 7.71
C ARG A 50 14.06 -19.41 8.83
N ALA A 51 14.91 -18.90 9.71
CA ALA A 51 15.54 -19.69 10.75
C ALA A 51 14.56 -20.07 11.87
N GLU A 52 13.68 -19.14 12.25
CA GLU A 52 12.88 -19.24 13.48
C GLU A 52 11.38 -19.34 13.22
N MET A 53 10.89 -18.94 12.04
CA MET A 53 9.45 -18.75 11.78
C MET A 53 8.91 -19.55 10.59
N GLY A 54 9.74 -20.41 9.99
CA GLY A 54 9.31 -21.34 8.95
C GLY A 54 9.10 -20.71 7.56
N ALA A 55 9.65 -19.53 7.29
CA ALA A 55 9.61 -18.96 5.95
C ALA A 55 10.35 -19.83 4.93
N PRO A 56 9.97 -19.80 3.62
CA PRO A 56 10.63 -20.56 2.57
C PRO A 56 12.14 -20.26 2.48
N PRO A 57 12.98 -21.13 1.90
CA PRO A 57 14.39 -20.84 1.69
C PRO A 57 14.61 -19.59 0.81
N ALA A 58 15.82 -19.05 0.80
CA ALA A 58 16.17 -17.92 -0.09
C ALA A 58 15.82 -18.25 -1.55
N GLY A 59 15.14 -17.32 -2.24
CA GLY A 59 14.59 -17.56 -3.59
C GLY A 59 13.26 -18.34 -3.63
N GLY A 60 12.69 -18.68 -2.47
CA GLY A 60 11.36 -19.30 -2.36
C GLY A 60 10.22 -18.36 -2.75
N PRO A 61 9.00 -18.88 -2.91
CA PRO A 61 7.87 -18.11 -3.41
C PRO A 61 7.45 -16.99 -2.46
N TYR A 62 7.21 -15.80 -3.00
CA TYR A 62 6.77 -14.59 -2.29
C TYR A 62 5.64 -14.85 -1.29
N HIS A 63 4.66 -15.68 -1.66
CA HIS A 63 3.51 -16.05 -0.82
C HIS A 63 3.93 -16.66 0.53
N GLY A 64 4.92 -17.55 0.57
CA GLY A 64 5.29 -18.20 1.83
C GLY A 64 5.98 -17.24 2.80
N TYR A 65 6.71 -16.24 2.27
CA TYR A 65 7.27 -15.17 3.09
C TYR A 65 6.20 -14.19 3.56
N TYR A 66 5.23 -13.88 2.70
CA TYR A 66 4.06 -13.08 3.05
C TYR A 66 3.24 -13.70 4.18
N GLU A 67 2.93 -15.00 4.11
CA GLU A 67 2.23 -15.72 5.18
C GLU A 67 3.01 -15.69 6.50
N THR A 68 4.31 -15.92 6.44
CA THR A 68 5.17 -15.89 7.64
C THR A 68 5.18 -14.52 8.30
N ALA A 69 5.32 -13.46 7.50
CA ALA A 69 5.19 -12.08 7.98
C ALA A 69 3.80 -11.82 8.58
N CYS A 70 2.74 -12.32 7.94
CA CYS A 70 1.37 -12.21 8.42
C CYS A 70 1.14 -12.84 9.79
N HIS A 71 1.65 -14.07 9.99
CA HIS A 71 1.56 -14.77 11.27
C HIS A 71 2.41 -14.10 12.35
N TYR A 72 3.58 -13.59 11.99
CA TYR A 72 4.52 -13.02 12.93
C TYR A 72 4.10 -11.64 13.45
N TYR A 73 3.62 -10.76 12.57
CA TYR A 73 3.19 -9.41 12.96
C TYR A 73 1.72 -9.34 13.43
N GLY A 74 1.00 -10.46 13.41
CA GLY A 74 -0.46 -10.47 13.65
C GLY A 74 -1.26 -9.73 12.56
N ALA A 75 -0.63 -9.42 11.43
CA ALA A 75 -1.13 -8.53 10.39
C ALA A 75 -2.24 -9.16 9.52
N CYS A 76 -2.47 -10.47 9.64
CA CYS A 76 -3.56 -11.17 8.98
C CYS A 76 -4.78 -11.39 9.90
N ALA A 77 -4.75 -10.92 11.16
CA ALA A 77 -5.84 -11.15 12.12
C ALA A 77 -6.99 -10.14 11.98
N ASP A 78 -6.71 -8.91 11.54
CA ASP A 78 -7.71 -7.86 11.31
C ASP A 78 -7.53 -7.28 9.91
N GLY A 79 -8.55 -7.44 9.06
CA GLY A 79 -8.56 -7.00 7.65
C GLY A 79 -8.49 -5.47 7.42
N LEU A 80 -8.05 -4.72 8.43
CA LEU A 80 -7.89 -3.26 8.41
C LEU A 80 -6.42 -2.82 8.43
N VAL A 81 -5.46 -3.70 8.78
CA VAL A 81 -4.05 -3.30 8.85
C VAL A 81 -3.14 -4.31 8.16
N ASP A 82 -2.88 -4.04 6.88
CA ASP A 82 -2.13 -4.91 5.97
C ASP A 82 -0.61 -4.69 6.06
N TYR A 83 -0.06 -4.78 7.29
CA TYR A 83 1.37 -4.61 7.54
C TYR A 83 2.23 -5.66 6.82
N ALA A 84 1.68 -6.85 6.56
CA ALA A 84 2.39 -7.89 5.84
C ALA A 84 2.65 -7.50 4.37
N HIS A 85 1.68 -6.85 3.70
CA HIS A 85 1.92 -6.34 2.36
C HIS A 85 2.97 -5.22 2.36
N GLU A 86 2.97 -4.33 3.34
CA GLU A 86 3.97 -3.26 3.45
C GLU A 86 5.39 -3.80 3.68
N VAL A 87 5.52 -4.77 4.58
CA VAL A 87 6.80 -5.44 4.86
C VAL A 87 7.32 -6.16 3.62
N MET A 88 6.46 -6.89 2.93
CA MET A 88 6.85 -7.65 1.75
C MET A 88 7.10 -6.77 0.51
N ALA A 89 6.39 -5.64 0.38
CA ALA A 89 6.65 -4.67 -0.69
C ALA A 89 8.01 -3.99 -0.53
N ARG A 90 8.35 -3.57 0.70
CA ARG A 90 9.70 -3.08 1.01
C ARG A 90 10.73 -4.17 0.78
N ALA A 91 10.46 -5.41 1.20
CA ALA A 91 11.39 -6.50 0.94
C ALA A 91 11.73 -6.61 -0.55
N VAL A 92 10.71 -6.59 -1.43
CA VAL A 92 10.90 -6.67 -2.89
C VAL A 92 11.69 -5.48 -3.44
N GLU A 93 11.41 -4.26 -2.97
CA GLU A 93 12.15 -3.04 -3.34
C GLU A 93 13.66 -3.18 -3.08
N PHE A 94 14.02 -3.81 -1.96
CA PHE A 94 15.42 -4.06 -1.58
C PHE A 94 15.96 -5.40 -2.12
N GLY A 95 15.35 -5.95 -3.16
CA GLY A 95 15.90 -7.08 -3.94
C GLY A 95 15.37 -8.45 -3.54
N PHE A 96 14.37 -8.53 -2.67
CA PHE A 96 13.78 -9.80 -2.28
C PHE A 96 12.93 -10.41 -3.41
N GLY A 97 13.20 -11.66 -3.80
CA GLY A 97 12.41 -12.38 -4.81
C GLY A 97 12.81 -12.13 -6.28
N HIS A 98 13.85 -11.33 -6.54
CA HIS A 98 14.43 -11.22 -7.88
C HIS A 98 15.48 -12.31 -8.12
N GLU A 99 15.14 -13.40 -8.82
CA GLU A 99 16.15 -14.23 -9.48
C GLU A 99 15.90 -14.35 -10.98
N GLY A 100 16.82 -13.74 -11.73
CA GLY A 100 16.81 -13.78 -13.19
C GLY A 100 17.98 -13.11 -13.89
N LYS A 101 19.18 -13.04 -13.28
CA LYS A 101 20.48 -13.11 -14.00
C LYS A 101 21.69 -13.12 -13.03
N VAL A 102 22.32 -14.30 -12.99
CA VAL A 102 23.73 -14.65 -12.65
C VAL A 102 24.06 -15.02 -11.19
N ARG A 103 24.41 -16.31 -10.98
CA ARG A 103 25.21 -16.93 -9.89
C ARG A 103 26.66 -17.17 -10.40
N PRO A 104 27.70 -17.58 -9.60
CA PRO A 104 27.65 -18.23 -8.27
C PRO A 104 28.77 -17.90 -7.23
N SER A 105 28.52 -18.26 -5.96
CA SER A 105 29.33 -19.14 -5.06
C SER A 105 28.96 -18.84 -3.59
N GLY A 106 28.90 -19.71 -2.59
CA GLY A 106 28.75 -21.17 -2.42
C GLY A 106 27.85 -21.34 -1.17
N GLY A 107 26.94 -22.32 -1.09
CA GLY A 107 27.24 -23.65 -0.60
C GLY A 107 26.90 -23.79 0.90
N ALA A 108 25.71 -24.31 1.23
CA ALA A 108 25.50 -25.27 2.33
C ALA A 108 24.05 -25.78 2.31
N GLU A 109 23.92 -27.06 2.65
CA GLU A 109 22.82 -27.97 2.37
C GLU A 109 21.53 -27.76 3.18
N ALA A 110 20.45 -28.32 2.62
CA ALA A 110 19.12 -28.40 3.20
C ALA A 110 19.04 -29.41 4.36
N VAL A 111 18.18 -29.12 5.34
CA VAL A 111 17.61 -30.13 6.24
C VAL A 111 16.10 -30.12 6.04
N THR A 112 15.56 -31.28 5.67
CA THR A 112 14.12 -31.53 5.53
C THR A 112 13.56 -31.97 6.88
N VAL A 113 12.46 -31.36 7.31
CA VAL A 113 11.63 -31.90 8.40
C VAL A 113 10.17 -32.03 7.93
N SER A 114 9.62 -33.18 8.31
CA SER A 114 8.39 -33.82 7.89
C SER A 114 7.11 -33.06 8.28
N GLN A 115 6.09 -33.33 7.47
CA GLN A 115 4.71 -32.87 7.50
C GLN A 115 4.00 -32.96 8.86
N GLY A 116 3.16 -31.95 9.12
CA GLY A 116 1.98 -32.00 9.98
C GLY A 116 0.81 -31.31 9.26
N SER A 117 -0.24 -32.07 9.00
CA SER A 117 -1.35 -31.78 8.09
C SER A 117 -2.44 -30.85 8.66
N ALA A 118 -3.18 -30.23 7.72
CA ALA A 118 -4.53 -29.62 7.77
C ALA A 118 -4.49 -28.08 7.62
N CYS A 119 -5.07 -27.43 6.60
CA CYS A 119 -6.22 -27.75 5.78
C CYS A 119 -6.00 -27.40 4.30
N GLN A 120 -6.61 -28.20 3.43
CA GLN A 120 -6.83 -27.93 2.00
C GLN A 120 -7.48 -26.54 1.84
N GLY A 121 -7.12 -25.68 0.90
CA GLY A 121 -6.95 -25.94 -0.52
C GLY A 121 -8.21 -25.50 -1.26
N PHE A 122 -8.23 -24.28 -1.79
CA PHE A 122 -9.11 -23.89 -2.89
C PHE A 122 -8.31 -23.07 -3.91
N GLY A 123 -8.25 -23.60 -5.14
CA GLY A 123 -7.48 -23.04 -6.24
C GLY A 123 -8.04 -21.73 -6.75
N ILE A 124 -7.14 -20.83 -7.14
CA ILE A 124 -7.48 -19.56 -7.78
C ILE A 124 -7.34 -19.72 -9.29
N GLY A 125 -8.46 -19.66 -9.98
CA GLY A 125 -8.52 -19.26 -11.38
C GLY A 125 -9.18 -17.88 -11.45
N GLY A 126 -8.52 -16.90 -12.08
CA GLY A 126 -9.14 -15.63 -12.41
C GLY A 126 -8.14 -14.49 -12.61
N SER A 127 -8.08 -14.00 -13.84
CA SER A 127 -7.40 -12.76 -14.24
C SER A 127 -7.93 -11.57 -13.43
N GLY A 128 -7.18 -11.12 -12.42
CA GLY A 128 -7.66 -10.11 -11.45
C GLY A 128 -7.57 -8.68 -11.96
N GLY A 129 -8.69 -7.96 -11.98
CA GLY A 129 -8.72 -6.50 -12.07
C GLY A 129 -8.12 -5.84 -10.83
N ALA A 130 -7.80 -4.54 -10.93
CA ALA A 130 -7.31 -3.74 -9.80
C ALA A 130 -8.29 -3.81 -8.61
N THR A 131 -7.79 -3.94 -7.37
CA THR A 131 -8.64 -3.89 -6.16
C THR A 131 -8.51 -2.53 -5.47
N GLY A 132 -9.50 -2.13 -4.67
CA GLY A 132 -9.44 -0.89 -3.89
C GLY A 132 -8.23 -0.84 -2.96
N GLY A 133 -7.88 -1.98 -2.35
CA GLY A 133 -6.65 -2.10 -1.56
C GLY A 133 -5.38 -1.90 -2.38
N ALA A 134 -5.33 -2.31 -3.66
CA ALA A 134 -4.18 -2.03 -4.52
C ALA A 134 -4.03 -0.53 -4.80
N ILE A 135 -5.14 0.16 -5.05
CA ILE A 135 -5.15 1.62 -5.24
C ILE A 135 -4.63 2.34 -3.99
N VAL A 136 -5.13 1.97 -2.80
CA VAL A 136 -4.70 2.56 -1.54
C VAL A 136 -3.22 2.31 -1.26
N ARG A 137 -2.71 1.10 -1.52
CA ARG A 137 -1.27 0.80 -1.37
C ARG A 137 -0.41 1.68 -2.26
N VAL A 138 -0.81 1.87 -3.52
CA VAL A 138 -0.09 2.74 -4.45
C VAL A 138 -0.13 4.19 -3.96
N ALA A 139 -1.27 4.69 -3.50
CA ALA A 139 -1.37 6.04 -2.93
C ALA A 139 -0.48 6.23 -1.68
N ARG A 140 -0.48 5.28 -0.74
CA ARG A 140 0.35 5.29 0.48
C ARG A 140 1.84 5.39 0.18
N SER A 141 2.31 4.69 -0.86
CA SER A 141 3.72 4.71 -1.27
C SER A 141 4.22 6.10 -1.70
N GLN A 142 3.31 7.05 -1.93
CA GLN A 142 3.61 8.39 -2.40
C GLN A 142 3.55 9.45 -1.30
N LEU A 143 3.19 9.09 -0.06
CA LEU A 143 3.12 10.05 1.05
C LEU A 143 4.44 10.81 1.24
N GLY A 144 4.36 12.14 1.33
CA GLY A 144 5.50 13.03 1.49
C GLY A 144 6.20 13.40 0.18
N VAL A 145 5.80 12.85 -0.98
CA VAL A 145 6.29 13.36 -2.27
C VAL A 145 5.77 14.78 -2.46
N ALA A 146 6.68 15.72 -2.66
CA ALA A 146 6.39 17.13 -2.87
C ALA A 146 6.85 17.59 -4.26
N GLU A 147 6.52 18.83 -4.59
CA GLU A 147 7.00 19.50 -5.79
C GLU A 147 8.52 19.69 -5.78
N ASP A 148 9.13 19.57 -6.96
CA ASP A 148 10.54 19.87 -7.17
C ASP A 148 10.72 20.74 -8.44
N PRO A 149 11.13 22.02 -8.31
CA PRO A 149 11.38 22.76 -7.07
C PRO A 149 10.11 23.02 -6.23
N PRO A 150 10.23 23.35 -4.92
CA PRO A 150 9.07 23.69 -4.09
C PRO A 150 8.27 24.88 -4.64
N GLY A 151 6.94 24.75 -4.71
CA GLY A 151 6.01 25.77 -5.22
C GLY A 151 5.95 25.88 -6.75
N SER A 152 6.56 24.93 -7.47
CA SER A 152 6.62 24.92 -8.93
C SER A 152 5.44 24.25 -9.62
N ASN A 153 4.61 23.51 -8.88
CA ASN A 153 3.64 22.56 -9.43
C ASN A 153 4.25 21.48 -10.33
N CYS A 154 5.58 21.27 -10.30
CA CYS A 154 6.26 20.23 -11.05
C CYS A 154 6.44 18.97 -10.18
N THR A 155 5.95 17.83 -10.68
CA THR A 155 6.11 16.53 -10.04
C THR A 155 6.33 15.43 -11.09
N LYS A 156 6.69 14.23 -10.64
CA LYS A 156 6.75 13.04 -11.49
C LYS A 156 5.39 12.57 -12.03
N TYR A 157 4.29 13.15 -11.55
CA TYR A 157 2.94 12.70 -11.89
C TYR A 157 2.43 13.26 -13.22
N GLY A 158 3.09 14.26 -13.81
CA GLY A 158 2.66 14.82 -15.09
C GLY A 158 3.29 16.17 -15.41
N PRO A 159 2.66 16.97 -16.29
CA PRO A 159 3.11 18.35 -16.57
C PRO A 159 3.12 19.24 -15.31
N CYS A 160 3.88 20.33 -15.36
CA CYS A 160 3.92 21.31 -14.28
C CYS A 160 2.64 22.16 -14.23
N GLU A 161 1.67 21.71 -13.46
CA GLU A 161 0.38 22.35 -13.22
C GLU A 161 -0.24 21.77 -11.93
N GLN A 162 -1.42 22.27 -11.52
CA GLN A 162 -2.11 21.70 -10.37
C GLN A 162 -2.27 20.18 -10.57
N TRP A 163 -1.69 19.40 -9.67
CA TRP A 163 -1.39 17.98 -9.94
C TRP A 163 -2.17 17.00 -9.08
N CYS A 164 -3.21 17.44 -8.36
CA CYS A 164 -4.08 16.55 -7.58
C CYS A 164 -4.70 15.44 -8.44
N ALA A 165 -5.25 15.80 -9.61
CA ALA A 165 -5.86 14.87 -10.54
C ALA A 165 -4.83 14.02 -11.29
N LEU A 166 -3.66 14.59 -11.60
CA LEU A 166 -2.52 13.86 -12.17
C LEU A 166 -2.03 12.77 -11.21
N PHE A 167 -1.96 13.07 -9.92
CA PHE A 167 -1.63 12.11 -8.87
C PHE A 167 -2.66 10.96 -8.82
N VAL A 168 -3.96 11.27 -8.79
CA VAL A 168 -5.01 10.23 -8.78
C VAL A 168 -4.95 9.35 -10.03
N ALA A 169 -4.74 9.94 -11.21
CA ALA A 169 -4.56 9.19 -12.46
C ALA A 169 -3.33 8.29 -12.41
N TRP A 170 -2.22 8.79 -11.88
CA TRP A 170 -0.99 8.02 -11.70
C TRP A 170 -1.23 6.83 -10.77
N VAL A 171 -1.88 7.05 -9.62
CA VAL A 171 -2.21 6.00 -8.66
C VAL A 171 -3.07 4.92 -9.30
N TRP A 172 -4.13 5.32 -10.00
CA TRP A 172 -5.03 4.38 -10.67
C TRP A 172 -4.31 3.56 -11.75
N GLN A 173 -3.47 4.19 -12.58
CA GLN A 173 -2.66 3.51 -13.58
C GLN A 173 -1.71 2.48 -12.96
N HIS A 174 -1.02 2.86 -11.87
CA HIS A 174 -0.06 2.00 -11.18
C HIS A 174 -0.75 0.90 -10.35
N ALA A 175 -2.03 1.06 -10.04
CA ALA A 175 -2.87 0.03 -9.45
C ALA A 175 -3.46 -0.95 -10.48
N GLY A 176 -3.24 -0.71 -11.77
CA GLY A 176 -3.72 -1.58 -12.86
C GLY A 176 -5.03 -1.15 -13.52
N ILE A 177 -5.52 0.06 -13.24
CA ILE A 177 -6.66 0.64 -13.95
C ILE A 177 -6.17 1.14 -15.30
N ALA A 178 -6.75 0.61 -16.38
CA ALA A 178 -6.37 0.95 -17.74
C ALA A 178 -6.87 2.35 -18.12
N MET A 179 -6.02 3.36 -17.92
CA MET A 179 -6.23 4.74 -18.37
C MET A 179 -5.30 5.05 -19.53
N ALA A 180 -5.82 5.60 -20.63
CA ALA A 180 -5.07 5.80 -21.86
C ALA A 180 -4.36 7.16 -21.88
N GLY A 181 -3.18 7.22 -22.51
CA GLY A 181 -2.49 8.48 -22.75
C GLY A 181 -1.68 9.03 -21.57
N GLY A 182 -1.38 8.18 -20.57
CA GLY A 182 -0.71 8.61 -19.35
C GLY A 182 -1.62 9.49 -18.48
N THR A 183 -1.05 10.30 -17.61
CA THR A 183 -1.79 11.20 -16.73
C THR A 183 -2.26 12.53 -17.36
N PRO A 184 -1.61 13.14 -18.39
CA PRO A 184 -2.01 14.47 -18.88
C PRO A 184 -3.47 14.60 -19.34
N PRO A 185 -4.12 13.60 -19.97
CA PRO A 185 -5.55 13.68 -20.31
C PRO A 185 -6.49 13.83 -19.10
N TYR A 186 -5.98 13.60 -17.89
CA TYR A 186 -6.72 13.55 -16.64
C TYR A 186 -6.32 14.69 -15.67
N ALA A 187 -5.63 15.73 -16.16
CA ALA A 187 -5.20 16.88 -15.35
C ALA A 187 -6.37 17.65 -14.70
N TYR A 188 -7.57 17.58 -15.30
CA TYR A 188 -8.78 18.16 -14.72
C TYR A 188 -9.51 17.11 -13.86
N SER A 189 -9.69 17.38 -12.56
CA SER A 189 -10.37 16.47 -11.62
C SER A 189 -11.78 16.07 -12.07
N GLY A 190 -12.48 16.96 -12.77
CA GLY A 190 -13.85 16.73 -13.25
C GLY A 190 -13.93 15.68 -14.34
N THR A 191 -12.81 15.40 -15.02
CA THR A 191 -12.68 14.33 -16.01
C THR A 191 -13.01 12.97 -15.40
N PHE A 192 -12.64 12.72 -14.15
CA PHE A 192 -12.89 11.44 -13.46
C PHE A 192 -14.38 11.13 -13.35
N TYR A 193 -15.21 12.15 -13.11
CA TYR A 193 -16.67 11.99 -13.02
C TYR A 193 -17.28 11.42 -14.31
N GLY A 194 -16.84 11.91 -15.47
CA GLY A 194 -17.26 11.41 -16.78
C GLY A 194 -16.62 10.06 -17.11
N TRP A 195 -15.30 9.99 -16.92
CA TRP A 195 -14.48 8.86 -17.32
C TRP A 195 -14.93 7.55 -16.67
N VAL A 196 -15.17 7.52 -15.35
CA VAL A 196 -15.59 6.27 -14.69
C VAL A 196 -16.91 5.74 -15.25
N LYS A 197 -17.88 6.61 -15.58
CA LYS A 197 -19.17 6.19 -16.15
C LYS A 197 -18.99 5.59 -17.55
N GLU A 198 -18.10 6.16 -18.34
CA GLU A 198 -17.82 5.70 -19.71
C GLU A 198 -17.06 4.37 -19.73
N HIS A 199 -16.33 4.05 -18.66
CA HIS A 199 -15.43 2.90 -18.60
C HIS A 199 -15.93 1.78 -17.67
N GLY A 200 -17.19 1.84 -17.21
CA GLY A 200 -17.83 0.78 -16.43
C GLY A 200 -17.64 0.86 -14.91
N GLY A 201 -17.15 1.99 -14.41
CA GLY A 201 -17.17 2.35 -13.00
C GLY A 201 -18.46 3.08 -12.61
N ARG A 202 -18.49 3.63 -11.39
CA ARG A 202 -19.69 4.28 -10.83
C ARG A 202 -19.36 5.66 -10.28
N VAL A 203 -20.33 6.56 -10.40
CA VAL A 203 -20.33 7.81 -9.65
C VAL A 203 -21.32 7.67 -8.53
N LEU A 204 -20.85 7.86 -7.30
CA LEU A 204 -21.66 7.85 -6.10
C LEU A 204 -21.98 9.30 -5.69
N PRO A 205 -23.19 9.59 -5.17
CA PRO A 205 -23.53 10.91 -4.66
C PRO A 205 -22.70 11.23 -3.40
N ALA A 206 -22.56 12.51 -3.06
CA ALA A 206 -21.86 12.96 -1.85
C ALA A 206 -22.37 12.36 -0.53
N THR A 207 -23.64 11.91 -0.51
CA THR A 207 -24.27 11.26 0.65
C THR A 207 -24.00 9.76 0.75
N ALA A 208 -23.35 9.16 -0.25
CA ALA A 208 -22.97 7.77 -0.20
C ALA A 208 -21.79 7.54 0.76
N THR A 209 -21.67 6.30 1.24
CA THR A 209 -20.47 5.82 1.89
C THR A 209 -19.51 5.32 0.81
N PRO A 210 -18.34 5.96 0.61
CA PRO A 210 -17.36 5.48 -0.36
C PRO A 210 -16.67 4.21 0.13
N SER A 211 -15.86 3.60 -0.73
CA SER A 211 -14.95 2.51 -0.39
C SER A 211 -13.49 2.96 -0.51
N PRO A 212 -12.56 2.33 0.24
CA PRO A 212 -11.13 2.48 0.00
C PRO A 212 -10.77 2.25 -1.48
N GLY A 213 -10.05 3.19 -2.07
CA GLY A 213 -9.66 3.21 -3.49
C GLY A 213 -10.57 4.04 -4.40
N ASP A 214 -11.74 4.46 -3.93
CA ASP A 214 -12.56 5.44 -4.64
C ASP A 214 -11.85 6.79 -4.70
N ALA A 215 -12.08 7.56 -5.77
CA ALA A 215 -11.67 8.95 -5.79
C ALA A 215 -12.76 9.83 -5.16
N VAL A 216 -12.38 10.72 -4.24
CA VAL A 216 -13.26 11.76 -3.68
C VAL A 216 -13.13 13.03 -4.50
N LEU A 217 -14.25 13.66 -4.86
CA LEU A 217 -14.29 14.85 -5.72
C LEU A 217 -14.85 16.06 -4.96
N TYR A 218 -14.04 17.13 -4.87
CA TYR A 218 -14.39 18.36 -4.18
C TYR A 218 -14.77 19.48 -5.16
N GLY A 219 -15.75 20.31 -4.77
CA GLY A 219 -16.30 21.43 -5.53
C GLY A 219 -17.83 21.43 -5.57
N TRP A 220 -18.42 22.14 -6.53
CA TRP A 220 -19.88 22.28 -6.68
C TRP A 220 -20.44 21.48 -7.86
N GLY A 221 -19.58 20.75 -8.57
CA GLY A 221 -19.99 19.80 -9.61
C GLY A 221 -18.86 19.44 -10.56
N PRO A 222 -19.12 18.57 -11.55
CA PRO A 222 -18.09 18.09 -12.48
C PRO A 222 -17.52 19.17 -13.43
N LYS A 223 -18.12 20.36 -13.48
CA LYS A 223 -17.62 21.53 -14.22
C LYS A 223 -17.06 22.63 -13.29
N GLU A 224 -17.23 22.46 -11.99
CA GLU A 224 -16.89 23.40 -10.91
C GLU A 224 -16.21 22.61 -9.79
N THR A 225 -15.17 21.87 -10.15
CA THR A 225 -14.38 21.04 -9.24
C THR A 225 -13.11 21.77 -8.86
N GLU A 226 -12.71 21.61 -7.61
CA GLU A 226 -11.56 22.30 -7.01
C GLU A 226 -10.44 21.33 -6.63
N HIS A 227 -10.79 20.09 -6.23
CA HIS A 227 -9.80 19.12 -5.78
C HIS A 227 -10.27 17.67 -5.96
N ILE A 228 -9.33 16.73 -5.85
CA ILE A 228 -9.58 15.28 -5.91
C ILE A 228 -8.54 14.53 -5.07
N GLY A 229 -8.98 13.48 -4.39
CA GLY A 229 -8.13 12.61 -3.56
C GLY A 229 -8.50 11.13 -3.71
N ILE A 230 -7.73 10.25 -3.09
CA ILE A 230 -8.04 8.82 -2.95
C ILE A 230 -8.60 8.57 -1.55
N VAL A 231 -9.76 7.92 -1.43
CA VAL A 231 -10.27 7.43 -0.16
C VAL A 231 -9.35 6.30 0.32
N GLU A 232 -8.72 6.50 1.48
CA GLU A 232 -7.84 5.53 2.12
C GLU A 232 -8.65 4.60 3.02
N GLU A 233 -9.48 5.18 3.89
CA GLU A 233 -10.22 4.47 4.94
C GLU A 233 -11.58 5.13 5.21
N VAL A 234 -12.52 4.34 5.72
CA VAL A 234 -13.84 4.80 6.17
C VAL A 234 -14.06 4.33 7.60
N LEU A 235 -14.21 5.29 8.52
CA LEU A 235 -14.25 5.06 9.96
C LEU A 235 -15.50 5.68 10.57
N GLY A 236 -16.55 4.87 10.74
CA GLY A 236 -17.79 5.32 11.42
C GLY A 236 -18.45 6.54 10.76
N GLY A 237 -18.43 6.60 9.42
CA GLY A 237 -18.97 7.72 8.63
C GLY A 237 -18.00 8.87 8.39
N GLN A 238 -16.81 8.84 9.00
CA GLN A 238 -15.68 9.69 8.61
C GLN A 238 -14.86 9.01 7.53
N ILE A 239 -14.11 9.79 6.77
CA ILE A 239 -13.16 9.30 5.78
C ILE A 239 -11.75 9.80 6.08
N VAL A 240 -10.76 9.00 5.72
CA VAL A 240 -9.35 9.40 5.60
C VAL A 240 -8.99 9.33 4.12
N THR A 241 -8.28 10.32 3.61
CA THR A 241 -7.90 10.42 2.20
C THR A 241 -6.39 10.57 2.04
N ILE A 242 -5.87 10.20 0.87
CA ILE A 242 -4.52 10.52 0.41
C ILE A 242 -4.65 11.41 -0.81
N GLU A 243 -4.10 12.60 -0.71
CA GLU A 243 -4.35 13.68 -1.67
C GLU A 243 -3.04 14.26 -2.17
N GLY A 244 -2.93 14.40 -3.48
CA GLY A 244 -1.82 15.08 -4.13
C GLY A 244 -2.10 16.58 -4.23
N ASN A 245 -1.04 17.38 -4.27
CA ASN A 245 -1.13 18.83 -4.26
C ASN A 245 -1.89 19.40 -3.04
N PHE A 246 -1.89 18.66 -1.93
CA PHE A 246 -2.43 19.13 -0.67
C PHE A 246 -1.31 19.83 0.09
N ALA A 247 -1.35 21.17 0.07
CA ALA A 247 -0.23 22.02 0.50
C ALA A 247 1.09 21.68 -0.22
N ASP A 248 1.03 21.56 -1.56
CA ASP A 248 2.17 21.30 -2.46
C ASP A 248 2.88 19.95 -2.24
N GLN A 249 2.21 18.99 -1.59
CA GLN A 249 2.72 17.63 -1.36
C GLN A 249 1.61 16.57 -1.35
N VAL A 250 2.01 15.30 -1.36
CA VAL A 250 1.12 14.17 -1.11
C VAL A 250 0.94 14.02 0.39
N SER A 251 -0.29 14.20 0.87
CA SER A 251 -0.61 14.19 2.30
C SER A 251 -1.75 13.24 2.61
N ARG A 252 -1.74 12.71 3.83
CA ARG A 252 -2.91 12.06 4.42
C ARG A 252 -3.79 13.14 5.06
N VAL A 253 -5.06 13.17 4.71
CA VAL A 253 -6.03 14.15 5.21
C VAL A 253 -7.14 13.45 5.98
N GLY A 254 -7.51 14.01 7.14
CA GLY A 254 -8.52 13.46 8.04
C GLY A 254 -7.99 12.71 9.26
N PRO A 255 -8.84 11.92 9.93
CA PRO A 255 -10.23 11.62 9.57
C PRO A 255 -11.15 12.84 9.64
N PHE A 256 -12.13 12.92 8.74
CA PHE A 256 -13.18 13.95 8.78
C PHE A 256 -14.54 13.43 8.31
N LEU A 257 -15.61 14.07 8.78
CA LEU A 257 -16.96 13.84 8.23
C LEU A 257 -17.06 14.48 6.84
N PRO A 258 -17.50 13.75 5.79
CA PRO A 258 -17.62 14.29 4.44
C PRO A 258 -18.42 15.61 4.34
N ALA A 259 -19.48 15.73 5.15
CA ALA A 259 -20.31 16.93 5.22
C ALA A 259 -19.58 18.16 5.79
N LEU A 260 -18.44 17.97 6.45
CA LEU A 260 -17.63 19.02 7.08
C LEU A 260 -16.30 19.26 6.34
N ALA A 261 -16.09 18.70 5.15
CA ALA A 261 -14.87 18.83 4.35
C ALA A 261 -14.30 20.26 4.34
N VAL A 262 -15.11 21.25 3.97
CA VAL A 262 -14.68 22.67 3.91
C VAL A 262 -14.21 23.20 5.27
N LEU A 263 -14.86 22.80 6.37
CA LEU A 263 -14.45 23.20 7.72
C LEU A 263 -13.14 22.55 8.16
N GLN A 264 -12.73 21.48 7.49
CA GLN A 264 -11.50 20.72 7.75
C GLN A 264 -10.35 21.10 6.82
N GLY A 265 -10.53 22.16 6.01
CA GLY A 265 -9.48 22.71 5.15
C GLY A 265 -9.55 22.27 3.69
N GLU A 266 -10.57 21.51 3.29
CA GLU A 266 -10.76 21.14 1.89
C GLU A 266 -11.14 22.34 1.02
N ALA A 267 -10.73 22.29 -0.25
CA ALA A 267 -10.97 23.37 -1.22
C ALA A 267 -12.45 23.57 -1.58
N GLY A 268 -13.31 22.59 -1.31
CA GLY A 268 -14.74 22.65 -1.57
C GLY A 268 -15.50 21.53 -0.86
N PRO A 269 -16.85 21.54 -0.90
CA PRO A 269 -17.63 20.42 -0.40
C PRO A 269 -17.40 19.19 -1.29
N ILE A 270 -17.59 17.99 -0.74
CA ILE A 270 -17.63 16.78 -1.57
C ILE A 270 -18.92 16.80 -2.38
N TYR A 271 -18.82 16.70 -3.71
CA TYR A 271 -20.00 16.59 -4.58
C TYR A 271 -20.23 15.17 -5.10
N ALA A 272 -19.19 14.34 -5.15
CA ALA A 272 -19.29 12.96 -5.61
C ALA A 272 -18.09 12.10 -5.17
N TYR A 273 -18.26 10.78 -5.26
CA TYR A 273 -17.16 9.82 -5.29
C TYR A 273 -17.15 9.10 -6.64
N ALA A 274 -15.97 8.78 -7.14
CA ALA A 274 -15.77 8.05 -8.39
C ALA A 274 -15.14 6.67 -8.09
N GLU A 275 -15.95 5.64 -8.23
CA GLU A 275 -15.57 4.23 -8.12
C GLU A 275 -14.98 3.78 -9.47
N PRO A 276 -13.70 3.36 -9.53
CA PRO A 276 -13.09 2.96 -10.78
C PRO A 276 -13.58 1.59 -11.28
N PRO A 277 -13.53 1.35 -12.59
CA PRO A 277 -14.00 0.08 -13.15
C PRO A 277 -13.13 -1.10 -12.72
N GLY A 278 -13.77 -2.27 -12.56
CA GLY A 278 -13.06 -3.53 -12.32
C GLY A 278 -12.58 -3.74 -10.89
N VAL A 279 -12.92 -2.83 -9.96
CA VAL A 279 -12.71 -3.05 -8.52
C VAL A 279 -13.78 -3.98 -7.98
N GLY A 280 -13.37 -5.20 -7.62
CA GLY A 280 -14.24 -6.15 -6.95
C GLY A 280 -14.54 -5.69 -5.53
N HIS A 281 -15.74 -5.17 -5.30
CA HIS A 281 -16.27 -4.98 -3.94
C HIS A 281 -17.06 -6.23 -3.56
N GLU A 282 -16.73 -6.86 -2.42
CA GLU A 282 -17.62 -7.88 -1.86
C GLU A 282 -18.99 -7.26 -1.58
N PRO A 283 -20.09 -7.89 -2.01
CA PRO A 283 -21.42 -7.35 -1.77
C PRO A 283 -21.69 -7.33 -0.26
N THR A 284 -22.03 -6.14 0.26
CA THR A 284 -22.51 -5.98 1.63
C THR A 284 -23.69 -6.94 1.86
N GLY A 285 -23.59 -7.66 2.98
CA GLY A 285 -24.35 -8.88 3.24
C GLY A 285 -25.85 -8.79 2.99
N VAL A 286 -26.37 -9.82 2.32
CA VAL A 286 -27.78 -10.18 2.36
C VAL A 286 -28.09 -10.63 3.80
N GLU A 287 -28.88 -9.83 4.52
CA GLU A 287 -29.63 -10.31 5.69
C GLU A 287 -30.46 -11.52 5.25
N ARG A 288 -30.13 -12.70 5.77
CA ARG A 288 -31.05 -13.84 5.75
C ARG A 288 -31.94 -13.71 6.98
N GLY A 289 -33.23 -13.54 6.73
CA GLY A 289 -34.29 -13.57 7.74
C GLY A 289 -34.57 -14.95 8.30
#